data_AF-A0A7C4I7Q7-F1
#
_entry.id   AF-A0A7C4I7Q7-F1
#
_cell.length_a   1.000
_cell.length_b   1.000
_cell.length_c   1.000
_cell.angle_alpha   90.00
_cell.angle_beta   90.00
_cell.angle_gamma   90.00
#
_symmetry.space_group_name_H-M   'P 1'
#
loop_
_entity.id
_entity.type
_entity.pdbx_description
1 polymer ?
#
loop_
_entity_poly.entity_id
_entity_poly.type
_entity_poly.pdbx_seq_one_letter_code
_entity_poly.pdbx_strand_id
1 'polypeptide(L)'
;MSWWRFITILIVILVGILLLKPTYEWYFVVPESDKALLSLPAEEVSKLSPEVKKRYMEVKQLRNSTVLGLGLDLRGGVYITLEPDPVDMTNFLLEKYEGDIEKVRANYAEELEGQVNVMLEVLRNRLDQFGVSEPVIRREGGNKISVELPGVSSPAQAREAVSKAGKLEFKFVDDELMKGVDRRFLNEYGYIRDVNEFLSNYSLPADDEILGYYESDEYGIPVLKGFIVVKKEAV
;
A
#
# COMPACT_ATOMS: atom_id res chain seq x y z
N MET A 1 -26.73 11.11 47.37
CA MET A 1 -26.14 10.62 46.11
C MET A 1 -24.71 10.18 46.43
N SER A 2 -24.36 8.91 46.20
CA SER A 2 -23.08 8.34 46.69
C SER A 2 -21.89 9.04 46.02
N TRP A 3 -20.97 9.60 46.83
CA TRP A 3 -19.76 10.32 46.40
C TRP A 3 -18.92 9.52 45.39
N TRP A 4 -18.89 8.19 45.51
CA TRP A 4 -18.16 7.32 44.60
C TRP A 4 -18.73 7.32 43.18
N ARG A 5 -20.05 7.51 43.03
CA ARG A 5 -20.70 7.63 41.71
C ARG A 5 -20.24 8.89 40.97
N PHE A 6 -20.03 9.99 41.68
CA PHE A 6 -19.50 11.21 41.08
C PHE A 6 -18.07 11.03 40.59
N ILE A 7 -17.21 10.37 41.37
CA ILE A 7 -15.84 10.06 40.97
C ILE A 7 -15.82 9.17 39.72
N THR A 8 -16.66 8.13 39.66
CA THR A 8 -16.74 7.27 38.47
C THR A 8 -17.20 8.03 37.22
N ILE A 9 -18.18 8.93 37.36
CA ILE A 9 -18.66 9.76 36.23
C ILE A 9 -17.53 10.68 35.75
N LEU A 10 -16.79 11.30 36.67
CA LEU A 10 -15.71 12.23 36.34
C LEU A 10 -14.54 11.52 35.66
N ILE A 11 -14.20 10.30 36.09
CA ILE A 11 -13.20 9.45 35.43
C ILE A 11 -13.64 9.09 34.01
N VAL A 12 -14.90 8.67 33.81
CA VAL A 12 -15.42 8.31 32.49
C VAL A 12 -15.39 9.52 31.55
N ILE A 13 -15.76 10.71 32.03
CA ILE A 13 -15.68 11.96 31.26
C ILE A 13 -14.21 12.27 30.90
N LEU A 14 -13.29 12.18 31.85
CA LEU A 14 -11.87 12.43 31.63
C LEU A 14 -11.29 11.47 30.58
N VAL A 15 -11.60 10.18 30.68
CA VAL A 15 -11.20 9.16 29.70
C VAL A 15 -11.79 9.48 28.32
N GLY A 16 -13.06 9.87 28.26
CA GLY A 16 -13.71 10.28 27.00
C GLY A 16 -13.00 11.47 26.34
N ILE A 17 -12.63 12.49 27.12
CA ILE A 17 -11.88 13.65 26.62
C ILE A 17 -10.48 13.22 26.12
N LEU A 18 -9.79 12.37 26.87
CA LEU A 18 -8.46 11.86 26.48
C LEU A 18 -8.51 11.04 25.19
N LEU A 19 -9.54 10.22 24.98
CA LEU A 19 -9.75 9.45 23.76
C LEU A 19 -10.09 10.33 22.54
N LEU A 20 -10.79 11.45 22.75
CA LEU A 20 -11.16 12.36 21.67
C LEU A 20 -10.07 13.37 21.30
N LYS A 21 -9.07 13.59 22.18
CA LYS A 21 -7.96 14.51 21.95
C LYS A 21 -7.28 14.37 20.57
N PRO A 22 -6.84 13.18 20.10
CA PRO A 22 -6.18 13.06 18.79
C PRO A 22 -7.12 13.46 17.64
N THR A 23 -8.40 13.13 17.76
CA THR A 23 -9.42 13.53 16.78
C THR A 23 -9.60 15.04 16.74
N TYR A 24 -9.66 15.68 17.91
CA TYR A 24 -9.75 17.14 17.99
C TYR A 24 -8.53 17.81 17.35
N GLU A 25 -7.33 17.32 17.64
CA GLU A 25 -6.09 17.87 17.07
C GLU A 25 -6.08 17.72 15.53
N TRP A 26 -6.47 16.56 15.00
CA TRP A 26 -6.53 16.32 13.55
C TRP A 26 -7.48 17.27 12.82
N TYR A 27 -8.70 17.45 13.32
CA TYR A 27 -9.73 18.24 12.62
C TYR A 27 -9.58 19.74 12.84
N PHE A 28 -9.19 20.18 14.03
CA PHE A 28 -9.25 21.60 14.40
C PHE A 28 -7.88 22.27 14.58
N VAL A 29 -6.79 21.51 14.76
CA VAL A 29 -5.46 22.08 15.04
C VAL A 29 -4.51 21.92 13.86
N VAL A 30 -4.53 20.78 13.15
CA VAL A 30 -3.63 20.54 12.02
C VAL A 30 -4.04 21.38 10.80
N PRO A 31 -3.15 22.25 10.26
CA PRO A 31 -3.40 22.99 9.03
C PRO A 31 -3.56 22.10 7.80
N GLU A 32 -4.33 22.54 6.81
CA GLU A 32 -4.51 21.80 5.54
C GLU A 32 -3.20 21.60 4.77
N SER A 33 -2.24 22.53 4.86
CA SER A 33 -0.90 22.38 4.27
C SER A 33 -0.17 21.13 4.77
N ASP A 34 -0.35 20.81 6.05
CA ASP A 34 0.33 19.70 6.71
C ASP A 34 -0.36 18.38 6.38
N LYS A 35 -1.69 18.39 6.27
CA LYS A 35 -2.47 17.25 5.77
C LYS A 35 -2.12 16.92 4.33
N ALA A 36 -1.88 17.93 3.49
CA ALA A 36 -1.47 17.76 2.10
C ALA A 36 -0.13 17.02 1.97
N LEU A 37 0.77 17.12 2.96
CA LEU A 37 2.03 16.36 2.98
C LEU A 37 1.79 14.84 2.91
N LEU A 38 0.67 14.35 3.46
CA LEU A 38 0.32 12.92 3.41
C LEU A 38 -0.08 12.43 2.03
N SER A 39 -0.36 13.35 1.10
CA SER A 39 -0.70 13.03 -0.29
C SER A 39 0.54 12.94 -1.19
N LEU A 40 1.71 13.35 -0.70
CA LEU A 40 2.95 13.31 -1.46
C LEU A 40 3.46 11.87 -1.60
N PRO A 41 3.99 11.49 -2.77
CA PRO A 41 4.73 10.23 -2.95
C PRO A 41 5.93 10.17 -2.00
N ALA A 42 6.25 8.97 -1.50
CA ALA A 42 7.36 8.79 -0.56
C ALA A 42 8.71 9.31 -1.09
N GLU A 43 8.91 9.22 -2.41
CA GLU A 43 10.12 9.75 -3.07
C GLU A 43 10.23 11.28 -2.96
N GLU A 44 9.11 12.01 -3.09
CA GLU A 44 9.11 13.47 -2.92
C GLU A 44 9.34 13.85 -1.46
N VAL A 45 8.73 13.12 -0.52
CA VAL A 45 8.93 13.35 0.92
C VAL A 45 10.40 13.15 1.31
N SER A 46 11.09 12.18 0.69
CA SER A 46 12.51 11.93 0.96
C SER A 46 13.42 13.12 0.63
N LYS A 47 13.01 13.99 -0.30
CA LYS A 47 13.76 15.18 -0.77
C LYS A 47 13.49 16.44 0.06
N LEU A 48 12.58 16.38 1.04
CA LEU A 48 12.20 17.53 1.88
C LEU A 48 13.20 17.82 3.02
N SER A 49 13.12 19.04 3.56
CA SER A 49 13.87 19.48 4.74
C SER A 49 13.58 18.59 5.97
N PRO A 50 14.55 18.36 6.88
CA PRO A 50 14.34 17.59 8.11
C PRO A 50 13.14 18.06 8.95
N GLU A 51 12.90 19.37 9.01
CA GLU A 51 11.77 19.96 9.73
C GLU A 51 10.43 19.51 9.16
N VAL A 52 10.33 19.46 7.82
CA VAL A 52 9.12 19.06 7.10
C VAL A 52 8.93 17.55 7.18
N LYS A 53 10.01 16.76 7.13
CA LYS A 53 9.95 15.30 7.33
C LYS A 53 9.45 14.94 8.72
N LYS A 54 9.95 15.61 9.76
CA LYS A 54 9.46 15.45 11.13
C LYS A 54 7.97 15.77 11.19
N ARG A 55 7.55 16.89 10.59
CA ARG A 55 6.15 17.29 10.56
C ARG A 55 5.27 16.26 9.83
N TYR A 56 5.72 15.75 8.69
CA TYR A 56 5.04 14.68 7.95
C TYR A 56 4.82 13.45 8.85
N MET A 57 5.84 13.04 9.61
CA MET A 57 5.72 11.89 10.51
C MET A 57 4.77 12.13 11.69
N GLU A 58 4.83 13.30 12.33
CA GLU A 58 3.90 13.69 13.40
C GLU A 58 2.44 13.65 12.91
N VAL A 59 2.19 14.22 11.74
CA VAL A 59 0.85 14.30 11.13
C VAL A 59 0.38 12.91 10.69
N LYS A 60 1.27 12.07 10.16
CA LYS A 60 1.00 10.66 9.81
C LYS A 60 0.61 9.84 11.05
N GLN A 61 1.33 10.01 12.16
CA GLN A 61 1.01 9.33 13.43
C GLN A 61 -0.30 9.83 14.04
N LEU A 62 -0.56 11.14 13.99
CA LEU A 62 -1.80 11.72 14.49
C LEU A 62 -3.01 11.25 13.68
N ARG A 63 -2.89 11.16 12.35
CA ARG A 63 -3.91 10.56 11.49
C ARG A 63 -4.20 9.12 11.90
N ASN A 64 -3.16 8.31 12.08
CA ASN A 64 -3.30 6.90 12.45
C ASN A 64 -3.84 6.69 13.88
N SER A 65 -3.71 7.67 14.78
CA SER A 65 -4.25 7.63 16.15
C SER A 65 -5.63 8.28 16.30
N THR A 66 -6.20 8.83 15.22
CA THR A 66 -7.53 9.43 15.23
C THR A 66 -8.62 8.36 15.30
N VAL A 67 -9.34 8.32 16.43
CA VAL A 67 -10.26 7.23 16.83
C VAL A 67 -11.60 7.25 16.07
N LEU A 68 -12.05 8.40 15.57
CA LEU A 68 -13.35 8.50 14.87
C LEU A 68 -13.20 8.33 13.37
N GLY A 69 -13.46 7.13 12.86
CA GLY A 69 -13.73 6.85 11.46
C GLY A 69 -14.98 7.58 10.98
N LEU A 70 -14.83 8.66 10.19
CA LEU A 70 -15.97 9.22 9.47
C LEU A 70 -16.18 8.42 8.18
N GLY A 71 -17.44 8.21 7.80
CA GLY A 71 -17.77 7.59 6.51
C GLY A 71 -17.33 8.46 5.32
N LEU A 72 -17.38 7.89 4.11
CA LEU A 72 -16.98 8.54 2.86
C LEU A 72 -17.59 9.94 2.66
N ASP A 73 -18.88 10.09 3.00
CA ASP A 73 -19.64 11.33 2.82
C ASP A 73 -19.17 12.47 3.75
N LEU A 74 -18.55 12.14 4.88
CA LEU A 74 -18.10 13.11 5.89
C LEU A 74 -16.58 13.29 5.93
N ARG A 75 -15.81 12.28 5.54
CA ARG A 75 -14.34 12.31 5.51
C ARG A 75 -13.77 12.60 4.11
N GLY A 76 -14.59 12.48 3.06
CA GLY A 76 -14.09 12.31 1.70
C GLY A 76 -13.37 10.95 1.55
N GLY A 77 -13.07 10.56 0.32
CA GLY A 77 -12.44 9.26 0.06
C GLY A 77 -12.69 8.76 -1.34
N VAL A 78 -12.44 7.46 -1.56
CA VAL A 78 -12.58 6.82 -2.87
C VAL A 78 -13.53 5.63 -2.78
N TYR A 79 -14.44 5.55 -3.74
CA TYR A 79 -15.29 4.39 -3.99
C TYR A 79 -14.77 3.67 -5.24
N ILE A 80 -14.47 2.38 -5.12
CA ILE A 80 -13.98 1.56 -6.23
C ILE A 80 -14.87 0.32 -6.34
N THR A 81 -15.34 0.04 -7.56
CA THR A 81 -15.98 -1.24 -7.89
C THR A 81 -15.01 -2.09 -8.70
N LEU A 82 -14.81 -3.33 -8.26
CA LEU A 82 -13.94 -4.32 -8.87
C LEU A 82 -14.80 -5.46 -9.42
N GLU A 83 -14.37 -6.04 -10.54
CA GLU A 83 -14.99 -7.21 -11.15
C GLU A 83 -13.86 -8.12 -11.65
N PRO A 84 -13.98 -9.45 -11.49
CA PRO A 84 -13.03 -10.39 -12.07
C PRO A 84 -12.98 -10.24 -13.60
N ASP A 85 -11.78 -10.18 -14.17
CA ASP A 85 -11.64 -10.15 -15.61
C ASP A 85 -12.08 -11.51 -16.21
N PRO A 86 -13.05 -11.52 -17.14
CA PRO A 86 -13.60 -12.75 -17.68
C PRO A 86 -12.56 -13.56 -18.49
N VAL A 87 -11.57 -12.90 -19.11
CA VAL A 87 -10.51 -13.55 -19.89
C VAL A 87 -9.52 -14.22 -18.96
N ASP A 88 -9.04 -13.50 -17.94
CA ASP A 88 -8.10 -14.05 -16.95
C ASP A 88 -8.74 -15.21 -16.17
N MET A 89 -10.02 -15.08 -15.81
CA MET A 89 -10.78 -16.16 -15.19
C MET A 89 -10.86 -17.39 -16.10
N THR A 90 -11.09 -17.21 -17.40
CA THR A 90 -11.15 -18.33 -18.35
C THR A 90 -9.80 -19.02 -18.47
N ASN A 91 -8.70 -18.25 -18.56
CA ASN A 91 -7.35 -18.80 -18.61
C ASN A 91 -7.00 -19.58 -17.35
N PHE A 92 -7.32 -19.03 -16.17
CA PHE A 92 -7.14 -19.71 -14.88
C PHE A 92 -7.87 -21.05 -14.83
N LEU A 93 -9.12 -21.10 -15.31
CA LEU A 93 -9.91 -22.33 -15.31
C LEU A 93 -9.41 -23.33 -16.35
N LEU A 94 -8.95 -22.88 -17.52
CA LEU A 94 -8.33 -23.75 -18.52
C LEU A 94 -7.06 -24.40 -17.97
N GLU A 95 -6.24 -23.67 -17.22
CA GLU A 95 -5.08 -24.23 -16.53
C GLU A 95 -5.50 -25.25 -15.46
N LYS A 96 -6.45 -24.88 -14.58
CA LYS A 96 -6.95 -25.72 -13.49
C LYS A 96 -7.55 -27.05 -13.97
N TYR A 97 -8.24 -27.03 -15.12
CA TYR A 97 -8.89 -28.21 -15.71
C TYR A 97 -8.13 -28.80 -16.90
N GLU A 98 -6.82 -28.52 -17.03
CA GLU A 98 -5.95 -29.12 -18.06
C GLU A 98 -6.48 -28.96 -19.50
N GLY A 99 -7.18 -27.85 -19.79
CA GLY A 99 -7.75 -27.52 -21.08
C GLY A 99 -9.13 -28.14 -21.38
N ASP A 100 -9.80 -28.78 -20.41
CA ASP A 100 -11.14 -29.34 -20.57
C ASP A 100 -12.23 -28.24 -20.60
N ILE A 101 -12.60 -27.82 -21.81
CA ILE A 101 -13.55 -26.72 -22.05
C ILE A 101 -14.96 -27.02 -21.49
N GLU A 102 -15.40 -28.28 -21.53
CA GLU A 102 -16.73 -28.66 -21.04
C GLU A 102 -16.81 -28.50 -19.51
N LYS A 103 -15.75 -28.91 -18.79
CA LYS A 103 -15.65 -28.67 -17.34
C LYS A 103 -15.53 -27.20 -17.00
N VAL A 104 -14.77 -26.41 -17.78
CA VAL A 104 -14.66 -24.96 -17.57
C VAL A 104 -16.03 -24.31 -17.66
N ARG A 105 -16.81 -24.61 -18.70
CA ARG A 105 -18.15 -24.04 -18.89
C ARG A 105 -19.13 -24.46 -17.79
N ALA A 106 -19.09 -25.73 -17.39
CA ALA A 106 -19.96 -26.26 -16.36
C ALA A 106 -19.70 -25.63 -14.98
N ASN A 107 -18.43 -25.37 -14.64
CA ASN A 107 -18.02 -24.88 -13.32
C ASN A 107 -17.75 -23.37 -13.27
N TYR A 108 -17.84 -22.65 -14.40
CA TYR A 108 -17.47 -21.23 -14.47
C TYR A 108 -18.14 -20.36 -13.41
N ALA A 109 -19.45 -20.52 -13.22
CA ALA A 109 -20.22 -19.71 -12.28
C ALA A 109 -19.85 -19.99 -10.82
N GLU A 110 -19.67 -21.26 -10.45
CA GLU A 110 -19.28 -21.67 -9.10
C GLU A 110 -17.85 -21.22 -8.77
N GLU A 111 -16.92 -21.42 -9.71
CA GLU A 111 -15.54 -20.99 -9.56
C GLU A 111 -15.43 -19.47 -9.49
N LEU A 112 -16.21 -18.74 -10.29
CA LEU A 112 -16.23 -17.29 -10.26
C LEU A 112 -16.70 -16.77 -8.90
N GLU A 113 -17.74 -17.38 -8.33
CA GLU A 113 -18.18 -17.08 -6.97
C GLU A 113 -17.10 -17.41 -5.92
N GLY A 114 -16.44 -18.56 -6.06
CA GLY A 114 -15.30 -18.93 -5.22
C GLY A 114 -14.17 -17.90 -5.27
N GLN A 115 -13.79 -17.45 -6.47
CA GLN A 115 -12.76 -16.44 -6.67
C GLN A 115 -13.14 -15.07 -6.10
N VAL A 116 -14.42 -14.67 -6.20
CA VAL A 116 -14.91 -13.43 -5.57
C VAL A 116 -14.75 -13.50 -4.05
N ASN A 117 -15.04 -14.64 -3.42
CA ASN A 117 -14.86 -14.80 -1.98
C ASN A 117 -13.38 -14.75 -1.56
N VAL A 118 -12.50 -15.39 -2.33
CA VAL A 118 -11.04 -15.29 -2.12
C VAL A 118 -10.57 -13.84 -2.26
N MET A 119 -11.03 -13.14 -3.29
CA MET A 119 -10.71 -11.73 -3.54
C MET A 119 -11.14 -10.84 -2.37
N LEU A 120 -12.33 -11.08 -1.77
CA LEU A 120 -12.79 -10.34 -0.60
C LEU A 120 -11.83 -10.49 0.60
N GLU A 121 -11.36 -11.71 0.86
CA GLU A 121 -10.40 -11.98 1.94
C GLU A 121 -9.03 -11.35 1.66
N VAL A 122 -8.55 -11.47 0.43
CA VAL A 122 -7.31 -10.85 -0.02
C VAL A 122 -7.37 -9.33 0.12
N LEU A 123 -8.47 -8.69 -0.30
CA LEU A 123 -8.65 -7.24 -0.21
C LEU A 123 -8.71 -6.77 1.26
N ARG A 124 -9.36 -7.53 2.15
CA ARG A 124 -9.37 -7.24 3.60
C ARG A 124 -7.96 -7.22 4.15
N ASN A 125 -7.22 -8.31 3.95
CA ASN A 125 -5.85 -8.45 4.46
C ASN A 125 -4.91 -7.37 3.90
N ARG A 126 -5.08 -6.96 2.64
CA ARG A 126 -4.26 -5.92 2.00
C ARG A 126 -4.54 -4.52 2.54
N LEU A 127 -5.82 -4.17 2.66
CA LEU A 127 -6.20 -2.81 3.05
C LEU A 127 -5.91 -2.57 4.54
N ASP A 128 -5.95 -3.61 5.37
CA ASP A 128 -5.46 -3.57 6.75
C ASP A 128 -3.96 -3.21 6.82
N GLN A 129 -3.14 -3.77 5.92
CA GLN A 129 -1.68 -3.54 5.88
C GLN A 129 -1.30 -2.16 5.29
N PHE A 130 -2.13 -1.61 4.41
CA PHE A 130 -1.89 -0.31 3.79
C PHE A 130 -2.17 0.88 4.72
N GLY A 131 -2.65 0.63 5.95
CA GLY A 131 -2.89 1.67 6.95
C GLY A 131 -4.05 2.59 6.60
N VAL A 132 -4.98 2.13 5.76
CA VAL A 132 -6.26 2.80 5.53
C VAL A 132 -7.14 2.54 6.75
N SER A 133 -7.60 3.60 7.41
CA SER A 133 -8.46 3.47 8.58
C SER A 133 -9.83 2.96 8.15
N GLU A 134 -10.13 1.68 8.41
CA GLU A 134 -11.46 1.07 8.28
C GLU A 134 -12.03 1.01 6.84
N PRO A 135 -11.39 0.24 5.93
CA PRO A 135 -11.94 0.00 4.60
C PRO A 135 -13.25 -0.77 4.68
N VAL A 136 -14.27 -0.34 3.93
CA VAL A 136 -15.54 -1.07 3.83
C VAL A 136 -15.57 -1.84 2.52
N ILE A 137 -15.57 -3.16 2.62
CA ILE A 137 -15.53 -4.06 1.46
C ILE A 137 -16.82 -4.87 1.45
N ARG A 138 -17.60 -4.75 0.38
CA ARG A 138 -18.89 -5.42 0.22
C ARG A 138 -19.01 -6.03 -1.17
N ARG A 139 -19.82 -7.07 -1.30
CA ARG A 139 -20.21 -7.62 -2.61
C ARG A 139 -21.38 -6.78 -3.15
N GLU A 140 -21.23 -6.26 -4.36
CA GLU A 140 -22.19 -5.33 -4.98
C GLU A 140 -22.85 -5.98 -6.20
N GLY A 141 -23.82 -6.87 -5.98
CA GLY A 141 -24.60 -7.48 -7.07
C GLY A 141 -23.80 -8.40 -8.00
N GLY A 142 -24.14 -9.69 -8.03
CA GLY A 142 -23.44 -10.67 -8.86
C GLY A 142 -21.98 -10.83 -8.41
N ASN A 143 -21.03 -10.58 -9.31
CA ASN A 143 -19.60 -10.86 -9.10
C ASN A 143 -18.75 -9.61 -8.87
N LYS A 144 -19.40 -8.48 -8.53
CA LYS A 144 -18.69 -7.23 -8.26
C LYS A 144 -18.42 -7.05 -6.78
N ILE A 145 -17.31 -6.38 -6.47
CA ILE A 145 -16.89 -6.03 -5.12
C ILE A 145 -16.77 -4.51 -5.05
N SER A 146 -17.50 -3.89 -4.14
CA SER A 146 -17.33 -2.48 -3.81
C SER A 146 -16.37 -2.31 -2.65
N VAL A 147 -15.47 -1.36 -2.78
CA VAL A 147 -14.46 -0.99 -1.79
C VAL A 147 -14.57 0.50 -1.54
N GLU A 148 -14.86 0.86 -0.28
CA GLU A 148 -14.88 2.24 0.19
C GLU A 148 -13.62 2.48 1.02
N LEU A 149 -12.85 3.49 0.63
CA LEU A 149 -11.60 3.89 1.28
C LEU A 149 -11.76 5.31 1.86
N PRO A 150 -12.28 5.45 3.09
CA PRO A 150 -12.48 6.76 3.72
C PRO A 150 -11.13 7.42 4.03
N GLY A 151 -11.03 8.73 3.81
CA GLY A 151 -9.83 9.52 4.12
C GLY A 151 -8.67 9.37 3.13
N VAL A 152 -8.84 8.63 2.03
CA VAL A 152 -7.88 8.62 0.91
C VAL A 152 -8.24 9.74 -0.07
N SER A 153 -7.41 10.78 -0.13
CA SER A 153 -7.68 11.96 -0.97
C SER A 153 -7.38 11.75 -2.45
N SER A 154 -6.56 10.75 -2.80
CA SER A 154 -6.11 10.49 -4.18
C SER A 154 -6.68 9.19 -4.73
N PRO A 155 -7.47 9.22 -5.82
CA PRO A 155 -7.91 8.03 -6.54
C PRO A 155 -6.75 7.14 -7.01
N ALA A 156 -5.58 7.72 -7.31
CA ALA A 156 -4.41 6.97 -7.71
C ALA A 156 -3.84 6.12 -6.57
N GLN A 157 -3.77 6.68 -5.35
CA GLN A 157 -3.32 5.95 -4.16
C GLN A 157 -4.31 4.86 -3.74
N ALA A 158 -5.61 5.16 -3.82
CA ALA A 158 -6.68 4.18 -3.58
C ALA A 158 -6.62 3.03 -4.58
N ARG A 159 -6.48 3.36 -5.87
CA ARG A 159 -6.28 2.36 -6.93
C ARG A 159 -5.02 1.56 -6.69
N GLU A 160 -3.92 2.18 -6.27
CA GLU A 160 -2.68 1.47 -5.95
C GLU A 160 -2.89 0.48 -4.79
N ALA A 161 -3.53 0.89 -3.70
CA ALA A 161 -3.82 0.01 -2.55
C ALA A 161 -4.69 -1.21 -2.94
N VAL A 162 -5.61 -1.03 -3.89
CA VAL A 162 -6.51 -2.10 -4.35
C VAL A 162 -5.89 -2.94 -5.48
N SER A 163 -5.15 -2.31 -6.40
CA SER A 163 -4.64 -2.91 -7.64
C SER A 163 -3.22 -3.46 -7.51
N LYS A 164 -2.37 -2.92 -6.62
CA LYS A 164 -1.09 -3.57 -6.30
C LYS A 164 -1.39 -4.80 -5.48
N ALA A 165 -1.41 -5.95 -6.14
CA ALA A 165 -0.79 -7.12 -5.54
C ALA A 165 0.68 -6.74 -5.29
N GLY A 166 1.03 -6.41 -4.05
CA GLY A 166 2.43 -6.40 -3.64
C GLY A 166 2.92 -7.84 -3.72
N LYS A 167 3.34 -8.29 -4.91
CA LYS A 167 3.98 -9.59 -5.07
C LYS A 167 5.33 -9.47 -4.37
N LEU A 168 5.41 -10.00 -3.15
CA LEU A 168 6.68 -10.12 -2.44
C LEU A 168 7.44 -11.27 -3.11
N GLU A 169 8.53 -10.93 -3.77
CA GLU A 169 9.43 -11.89 -4.41
C GLU A 169 10.77 -11.83 -3.68
N PHE A 170 11.27 -13.00 -3.28
CA PHE A 170 12.64 -13.11 -2.80
C PHE A 170 13.51 -13.41 -4.02
N LYS A 171 14.37 -12.46 -4.41
CA LYS A 171 15.24 -12.61 -5.56
C LYS A 171 16.69 -12.63 -5.12
N PHE A 172 17.51 -13.45 -5.77
CA PHE A 172 18.95 -13.41 -5.56
C PHE A 172 19.57 -12.20 -6.25
N VAL A 173 20.50 -11.54 -5.56
CA VAL A 173 21.32 -10.47 -6.14
C VAL A 173 22.40 -11.10 -7.01
N ASP A 174 22.62 -10.56 -8.21
CA ASP A 174 23.71 -11.01 -9.08
C ASP A 174 25.04 -10.33 -8.70
N ASP A 175 25.72 -10.91 -7.71
CA ASP A 175 27.00 -10.39 -7.22
C ASP A 175 28.13 -10.51 -8.25
N GLU A 176 28.06 -11.45 -9.19
CA GLU A 176 29.13 -11.67 -10.19
C GLU A 176 29.13 -10.54 -11.22
N LEU A 177 27.95 -10.21 -11.74
CA LEU A 177 27.79 -9.06 -12.62
C LEU A 177 28.17 -7.78 -11.90
N MET A 178 27.68 -7.57 -10.67
CA MET A 178 27.96 -6.35 -9.90
C MET A 178 29.45 -6.16 -9.61
N LYS A 179 30.24 -7.23 -9.41
CA LYS A 179 31.70 -7.15 -9.27
C LYS A 179 32.42 -6.74 -10.55
N GLY A 180 31.86 -7.06 -11.72
CA GLY A 180 32.38 -6.70 -13.03
C GLY A 180 32.04 -5.27 -13.47
N VAL A 181 31.15 -4.58 -12.75
CA VAL A 181 30.74 -3.21 -13.06
C VAL A 181 31.87 -2.23 -12.71
N ASP A 182 32.19 -1.35 -13.64
CA ASP A 182 33.14 -0.27 -13.43
C ASP A 182 32.62 0.68 -12.36
N ARG A 183 33.47 1.04 -11.39
CA ARG A 183 33.17 1.94 -10.27
C ARG A 183 32.59 3.29 -10.70
N ARG A 184 32.81 3.73 -11.94
CA ARG A 184 32.23 4.96 -12.48
C ARG A 184 30.69 4.95 -12.54
N PHE A 185 30.10 3.78 -12.75
CA PHE A 185 28.64 3.61 -12.79
C PHE A 185 28.03 3.33 -11.41
N LEU A 186 28.87 3.10 -10.40
CA LEU A 186 28.47 2.82 -9.04
C LEU A 186 28.49 4.09 -8.18
N ASN A 187 27.60 4.14 -7.20
CA ASN A 187 27.62 5.14 -6.14
C ASN A 187 28.60 4.73 -5.01
N GLU A 188 28.65 5.52 -3.94
CA GLU A 188 29.50 5.26 -2.78
C GLU A 188 29.20 3.93 -2.07
N TYR A 189 27.96 3.44 -2.21
CA TYR A 189 27.48 2.20 -1.61
C TYR A 189 27.66 0.97 -2.50
N GLY A 190 28.20 1.13 -3.72
CA GLY A 190 28.35 0.02 -4.67
C GLY A 190 27.09 -0.32 -5.47
N TYR A 191 26.07 0.55 -5.47
CA TYR A 191 24.85 0.40 -6.28
C TYR A 191 24.94 1.21 -7.57
N ILE A 192 24.25 0.76 -8.62
CA ILE A 192 24.17 1.47 -9.90
C ILE A 192 23.52 2.83 -9.67
N ARG A 193 24.14 3.91 -10.17
CA ARG A 193 23.65 5.29 -10.02
C ARG A 193 22.59 5.65 -11.06
N ASP A 194 22.83 5.28 -12.31
CA ASP A 194 21.97 5.61 -13.45
C ASP A 194 21.74 4.35 -14.31
N VAL A 195 20.48 3.94 -14.42
CA VAL A 195 20.09 2.73 -15.15
C VAL A 195 20.30 2.88 -16.65
N ASN A 196 20.04 4.07 -17.22
CA ASN A 196 20.16 4.28 -18.66
C ASN A 196 21.62 4.28 -19.10
N GLU A 197 22.49 4.93 -18.32
CA GLU A 197 23.93 4.93 -18.56
C GLU A 197 24.51 3.52 -18.42
N PHE A 198 24.03 2.76 -17.41
CA PHE A 198 24.41 1.37 -17.21
C PHE A 198 24.02 0.48 -18.39
N LEU A 199 22.75 0.50 -18.81
CA LEU A 199 22.23 -0.33 -19.91
C LEU A 199 22.84 0.01 -21.28
N SER A 200 23.42 1.21 -21.43
CA SER A 200 24.14 1.58 -22.65
C SER A 200 25.53 0.93 -22.76
N ASN A 201 26.09 0.49 -21.63
CA ASN A 201 27.45 -0.06 -21.54
C ASN A 201 27.47 -1.55 -21.14
N TYR A 202 26.39 -2.05 -20.54
CA TYR A 202 26.27 -3.42 -20.04
C TYR A 202 25.02 -4.09 -20.63
N SER A 203 25.21 -5.30 -21.18
CA SER A 203 24.11 -6.15 -21.59
C SER A 203 23.67 -7.01 -20.41
N LEU A 204 22.42 -6.84 -19.97
CA LEU A 204 21.82 -7.71 -18.96
C LEU A 204 21.54 -9.10 -19.56
N PRO A 205 21.87 -10.18 -18.84
CA PRO A 205 21.36 -11.52 -19.14
C PRO A 205 19.82 -11.55 -19.19
N ALA A 206 19.27 -12.50 -19.94
CA ALA A 206 17.83 -12.60 -20.13
C ALA A 206 17.08 -12.94 -18.82
N ASP A 207 17.76 -13.62 -17.90
CA ASP A 207 17.32 -14.00 -16.56
C ASP A 207 17.46 -12.89 -15.52
N ASP A 208 17.98 -11.72 -15.86
CA ASP A 208 18.25 -10.64 -14.90
C ASP A 208 17.36 -9.43 -15.10
N GLU A 209 17.13 -8.70 -14.01
CA GLU A 209 16.44 -7.42 -14.00
C GLU A 209 17.09 -6.43 -13.02
N ILE A 210 16.83 -5.14 -13.23
CA ILE A 210 17.34 -4.07 -12.36
C ILE A 210 16.21 -3.57 -11.47
N LEU A 211 16.44 -3.58 -10.16
CA LEU A 211 15.51 -3.05 -9.16
C LEU A 211 16.13 -1.92 -8.36
N GLY A 212 15.29 -0.97 -7.93
CA GLY A 212 15.70 0.09 -7.01
C GLY A 212 15.87 -0.44 -5.60
N TYR A 213 17.00 -0.15 -4.97
CA TYR A 213 17.28 -0.45 -3.58
C TYR A 213 16.92 0.76 -2.71
N TYR A 214 15.99 0.57 -1.78
CA TYR A 214 15.49 1.59 -0.87
C TYR A 214 15.90 1.29 0.57
N GLU A 215 16.32 2.32 1.29
CA GLU A 215 16.60 2.24 2.72
C GLU A 215 15.84 3.35 3.44
N SER A 216 15.25 3.02 4.58
CA SER A 216 14.54 4.01 5.39
C SER A 216 15.50 4.98 6.05
N ASP A 217 15.21 6.28 6.00
CA ASP A 217 15.95 7.29 6.76
C ASP A 217 15.60 7.26 8.27
N GLU A 218 16.18 8.18 9.05
CA GLU A 218 15.95 8.30 10.50
C GLU A 218 14.47 8.53 10.89
N TYR A 219 13.65 8.97 9.93
CA TYR A 219 12.22 9.19 10.08
C TYR A 219 11.38 8.00 9.58
N GLY A 220 12.02 6.93 9.09
CA GLY A 220 11.33 5.78 8.52
C GLY A 220 10.80 6.00 7.10
N ILE A 221 11.29 7.02 6.38
CA ILE A 221 10.86 7.34 5.01
C ILE A 221 11.80 6.62 4.03
N PRO A 222 11.28 5.84 3.07
CA PRO A 222 12.12 5.10 2.14
C PRO A 222 12.85 6.06 1.19
N VAL A 223 14.17 5.91 1.12
CA VAL A 223 15.06 6.71 0.26
C VAL A 223 15.72 5.79 -0.75
N LEU A 224 15.62 6.10 -2.04
CA LEU A 224 16.33 5.38 -3.09
C LEU A 224 17.84 5.56 -2.90
N LYS A 225 18.55 4.47 -2.65
CA LYS A 225 20.01 4.48 -2.52
C LYS A 225 20.70 4.25 -3.86
N GLY A 226 20.10 3.45 -4.75
CA GLY A 226 20.61 3.16 -6.08
C GLY A 226 19.88 1.96 -6.67
N PHE A 227 20.46 1.35 -7.69
CA PHE A 227 19.89 0.18 -8.35
C PHE A 227 20.79 -1.05 -8.22
N ILE A 228 20.17 -2.22 -8.13
CA ILE A 228 20.82 -3.53 -8.03
C ILE A 228 20.34 -4.44 -9.16
N VAL A 229 21.21 -5.34 -9.61
CA VAL A 229 20.85 -6.41 -10.54
C VAL A 229 20.42 -7.62 -9.73
N VAL A 230 19.26 -8.18 -10.06
CA VAL A 230 18.72 -9.38 -9.41
C VAL A 230 18.25 -10.38 -10.45
N LYS A 231 18.18 -11.65 -10.06
CA LYS A 231 17.56 -12.71 -10.88
C LYS A 231 16.05 -12.48 -10.98
N LYS A 232 15.49 -12.64 -12.17
CA LYS A 232 14.05 -12.58 -12.44
C LYS A 232 13.29 -13.70 -11.76
N GLU A 233 13.92 -14.87 -11.61
CA GLU A 233 13.34 -15.97 -10.87
C GLU A 233 13.31 -15.65 -9.38
N ALA A 234 12.12 -15.75 -8.81
CA ALA A 234 11.92 -15.66 -7.37
C ALA A 234 12.15 -17.02 -6.71
N VAL A 235 12.71 -16.99 -5.49
CA VAL A 235 12.92 -18.13 -4.59
C VAL A 235 11.65 -18.47 -3.83
#